data_AF-A0A957VNK1-F1
#
_entry.id   AF-A0A957VNK1-F1
#
_cell.length_a   1.000
_cell.length_b   1.000
_cell.length_c   1.000
_cell.angle_alpha   90.00
_cell.angle_beta   90.00
_cell.angle_gamma   90.00
#
_symmetry.space_group_name_H-M   'P 1'
#
loop_
_entity.id
_entity.type
_entity.pdbx_description
1 polymer ?
#
loop_
_entity_poly.entity_id
_entity_poly.type
_entity_poly.pdbx_seq_one_letter_code
_entity_poly.pdbx_strand_id
1 'polypeptide(L)' 'EIVRLMAGGLTNAEIGAALFLSEGTIRNYISTILGKLGVKDRTQAVVTAIRYGLIDVG' A
#
# COMPACT_ATOMS: atom_id res chain seq x y z
N GLU A 1 -0.50 -3.89 6.69
CA GLU A 1 0.93 -3.62 6.48
C GLU A 1 1.24 -2.74 5.29
N ILE A 2 1.25 -3.25 4.05
CA ILE A 2 1.68 -2.47 2.86
C ILE A 2 0.93 -1.15 2.72
N VAL A 3 -0.40 -1.14 2.91
CA VAL A 3 -1.20 0.10 2.81
C VAL A 3 -0.87 1.12 3.91
N ARG A 4 -0.50 0.68 5.12
CA ARG A 4 -0.04 1.58 6.19
C ARG A 4 1.30 2.20 5.83
N LEU A 5 2.24 1.40 5.32
CA LEU A 5 3.53 1.89 4.87
C LEU A 5 3.38 2.85 3.67
N MET A 6 2.44 2.58 2.75
CA MET A 6 2.09 3.51 1.68
C MET A 6 1.54 4.83 2.22
N ALA A 7 0.71 4.79 3.27
CA ALA A 7 0.16 5.98 3.93
C ALA A 7 1.26 6.79 4.65
N GLY A 8 2.28 6.12 5.18
CA GLY A 8 3.50 6.75 5.71
C GLY A 8 4.43 7.33 4.64
N GLY A 9 4.06 7.28 3.36
CA GLY A 9 4.82 7.88 2.26
C GLY A 9 5.94 7.00 1.68
N LEU A 10 6.12 5.77 2.16
CA LEU A 10 7.22 4.91 1.72
C LEU A 10 7.08 4.54 0.24
N THR A 11 8.21 4.46 -0.44
CA THR A 11 8.37 3.92 -1.80
C THR A 11 8.30 2.39 -1.81
N ASN A 12 8.11 1.79 -2.98
CA ASN A 12 8.10 0.32 -3.10
C ASN A 12 9.41 -0.31 -2.62
N ALA A 13 10.54 0.38 -2.80
CA ALA A 13 11.85 -0.08 -2.38
C ALA A 13 11.98 -0.07 -0.85
N GLU A 14 11.54 1.01 -0.19
CA GLU A 14 11.53 1.13 1.27
C GLU A 14 10.58 0.13 1.91
N ILE A 15 9.38 -0.07 1.33
CA ILE A 15 8.45 -1.11 1.77
C ILE A 15 9.08 -2.50 1.61
N GLY A 16 9.78 -2.73 0.50
CA GLY A 16 10.50 -3.98 0.25
C GLY A 16 11.56 -4.23 1.32
N ALA A 17 12.38 -3.22 1.61
CA ALA A 17 13.38 -3.29 2.67
C ALA A 17 12.75 -3.57 4.05
N ALA A 18 11.66 -2.87 4.40
CA ALA A 18 10.97 -3.05 5.67
C ALA A 18 10.33 -4.45 5.84
N LEU A 19 9.97 -5.10 4.72
CA LEU A 19 9.31 -6.41 4.72
C LEU A 19 10.24 -7.56 4.27
N PHE A 20 11.53 -7.29 4.04
CA PHE A 20 12.51 -8.26 3.51
C PHE A 20 12.08 -8.87 2.16
N LEU A 21 11.54 -8.05 1.26
CA LEU A 21 11.04 -8.43 -0.06
C LEU A 21 11.65 -7.57 -1.17
N SER A 22 11.66 -8.09 -2.39
CA SER A 22 12.07 -7.31 -3.55
C SER A 22 11.05 -6.21 -3.88
N GLU A 23 11.52 -5.09 -4.46
CA GLU A 23 10.63 -4.02 -4.95
C GLU A 23 9.58 -4.55 -5.95
N GLY A 24 9.99 -5.47 -6.84
CA GLY A 24 9.08 -6.12 -7.80
C GLY A 24 7.96 -6.90 -7.12
N THR A 25 8.27 -7.60 -6.03
CA THR A 25 7.26 -8.30 -5.20
C THR A 25 6.27 -7.30 -4.59
N ILE A 26 6.76 -6.18 -4.06
CA ILE A 26 5.89 -5.12 -3.52
C ILE A 26 4.99 -4.53 -4.60
N ARG A 27 5.51 -4.29 -5.81
CA ARG A 27 4.72 -3.81 -6.94
C ARG A 27 3.55 -4.76 -7.27
N ASN A 28 3.79 -6.07 -7.25
CA ASN A 28 2.76 -7.08 -7.47
C ASN A 28 1.70 -7.09 -6.36
N TYR A 29 2.11 -6.93 -5.10
CA TYR A 29 1.17 -6.80 -3.99
C TYR A 29 0.34 -5.53 -4.08
N ILE A 30 0.95 -4.39 -4.41
CA ILE A 30 0.22 -3.14 -4.59
C ILE A 30 -0.79 -3.30 -5.73
N SER A 31 -0.41 -3.83 -6.88
CA SER A 31 -1.34 -4.12 -7.99
C SER A 31 -2.54 -4.97 -7.54
N THR A 32 -2.28 -6.02 -6.76
CA THR A 32 -3.32 -6.88 -6.18
C THR A 32 -4.23 -6.10 -5.22
N ILE A 33 -3.66 -5.26 -4.36
CA ILE A 33 -4.41 -4.43 -3.41
C ILE A 33 -5.30 -3.42 -4.16
N LEU A 34 -4.76 -2.76 -5.19
CA LEU A 34 -5.52 -1.82 -6.03
C LEU A 34 -6.74 -2.51 -6.66
N GLY A 35 -6.54 -3.70 -7.23
CA GLY A 35 -7.62 -4.50 -7.80
C GLY A 35 -8.67 -4.89 -6.76
N LYS A 36 -8.27 -5.32 -5.57
CA LYS A 36 -9.19 -5.67 -4.47
C LYS A 36 -9.97 -4.48 -3.93
N LEU A 37 -9.37 -3.30 -3.91
CA LEU A 37 -10.00 -2.06 -3.46
C LEU A 37 -10.78 -1.33 -4.57
N GLY A 38 -10.67 -1.78 -5.82
CA GLY A 38 -11.32 -1.16 -6.97
C GLY A 38 -10.78 0.24 -7.31
N VAL A 39 -9.52 0.52 -6.97
CA VAL A 39 -8.89 1.83 -7.19
C VAL A 39 -7.77 1.75 -8.22
N LYS A 40 -7.35 2.90 -8.76
CA LYS A 40 -6.40 2.98 -9.88
C LYS A 40 -4.97 3.32 -9.47
N ASP A 41 -4.79 3.90 -8.30
CA ASP A 41 -3.48 4.34 -7.83
C ASP A 41 -3.30 4.22 -6.31
N ARG A 42 -2.04 4.33 -5.87
CA ARG A 42 -1.66 4.19 -4.45
C ARG A 42 -2.34 5.20 -3.53
N THR A 43 -2.57 6.43 -4.01
CA THR A 43 -3.18 7.50 -3.21
C THR A 43 -4.63 7.16 -2.93
N GLN A 44 -5.35 6.72 -3.97
CA GLN A 44 -6.71 6.23 -3.83
C GLN A 44 -6.79 5.01 -2.90
N ALA A 45 -5.83 4.08 -2.95
CA ALA A 45 -5.80 2.94 -2.02
C ALA A 45 -5.66 3.38 -0.56
N VAL A 46 -4.77 4.32 -0.27
CA VAL A 46 -4.61 4.87 1.08
C VAL A 46 -5.89 5.55 1.55
N VAL A 47 -6.46 6.46 0.74
CA VAL A 47 -7.71 7.16 1.08
C VAL A 47 -8.87 6.19 1.30
N THR A 48 -9.02 5.20 0.43
CA THR A 48 -10.06 4.17 0.54
C THR A 48 -9.88 3.32 1.79
N ALA A 49 -8.65 2.93 2.12
CA ALA A 49 -8.37 2.15 3.32
C ALA A 49 -8.67 2.94 4.61
N ILE A 50 -8.41 4.25 4.63
CA ILE A 50 -8.81 5.13 5.75
C ILE A 50 -10.33 5.22 5.85
N ARG A 51 -11.02 5.47 4.72
CA ARG A 51 -12.49 5.60 4.69
C ARG A 51 -13.22 4.35 5.17
N TYR A 52 -12.67 3.17 4.89
CA TYR A 52 -13.22 1.90 5.36
C TYR A 52 -12.73 1.48 6.75
N GLY A 53 -11.91 2.28 7.43
CA GLY A 53 -11.35 1.94 8.75
C GLY A 53 -10.37 0.76 8.71
N LEU A 54 -9.81 0.43 7.55
CA LEU A 54 -8.81 -0.65 7.40
C LEU A 54 -7.45 -0.24 7.95
N ILE A 55 -7.16 1.07 7.97
CA ILE A 55 -5.98 1.65 8.57
C ILE A 55 -6.37 2.93 9.31
N ASP A 56 -5.62 3.23 10.38
CA ASP A 56 -5.67 4.50 11.08
C ASP A 56 -4.41 5.31 10.71
N VAL A 57 -4.59 6.61 10.56
CA VAL A 57 -3.53 7.59 10.30
C VAL A 57 -3.62 8.63 11.42
N GLY A 58 -3.25 8.18 12.62
CA GLY A 58 -3.06 9.04 13.80
C GLY A 58 -1.76 9.83 13.71
#